data_AF-A0A0C2H4S7-F1
#
_entry.id   AF-A0A0C2H4S7-F1
#
_cell.length_a   1.000
_cell.length_b   1.000
_cell.length_c   1.000
_cell.angle_alpha   90.00
_cell.angle_beta   90.00
_cell.angle_gamma   90.00
#
_symmetry.space_group_name_H-M   'P 1'
#
loop_
_entity.id
_entity.type
_entity.pdbx_description
1 polymer ?
#
loop_
_entity_poly.entity_id
_entity_poly.type
_entity_poly.pdbx_seq_one_letter_code
_entity_poly.pdbx_strand_id
1 'polypeptide(L)'
;MVVSGVPEENGHRHINEIAGIALDVHKFLADFDIPHKPGTRVVCRLGFHTGPVAAAVVGLNAPRYCLFGDTVRTMNFVVTN
;
A
#
# COMPACT_ATOMS: atom_id res chain seq x y z
N MET A 1 2.22 -3.60 -1.25
CA MET A 1 2.41 -2.27 -0.64
C MET A 1 2.42 -1.24 -1.75
N VAL A 2 1.70 -0.12 -1.60
CA VAL A 2 1.62 0.97 -2.59
C VAL A 2 1.98 2.27 -1.88
N VAL A 3 2.69 3.17 -2.54
CA VAL A 3 3.17 4.44 -1.99
C VAL A 3 3.02 5.55 -3.03
N SER A 4 2.78 6.77 -2.57
CA SER A 4 2.66 7.98 -3.38
C SER A 4 3.51 9.11 -2.79
N GLY A 5 4.02 10.01 -3.62
CA GLY A 5 4.93 11.09 -3.22
C GLY A 5 6.42 10.71 -3.23
N VAL A 6 6.79 9.64 -3.93
CA VAL A 6 8.19 9.24 -4.19
C VAL A 6 8.36 8.80 -5.65
N PRO A 7 9.53 9.01 -6.27
CA PRO A 7 10.69 9.77 -5.75
C PRO A 7 10.44 11.28 -5.72
N GLU A 8 9.45 11.77 -6.46
CA GLU A 8 9.04 13.16 -6.47
C GLU A 8 7.90 13.40 -5.50
N GLU A 9 8.06 14.40 -4.64
CA GLU A 9 7.03 14.81 -3.69
C GLU A 9 5.84 15.43 -4.44
N ASN A 10 4.62 15.07 -4.04
CA ASN A 10 3.39 15.55 -4.67
C ASN A 10 2.52 16.41 -3.72
N GLY A 11 3.15 17.03 -2.72
CA GLY A 11 2.45 17.78 -1.67
C GLY A 11 1.49 16.87 -0.89
N HIS A 12 0.26 17.30 -0.63
CA HIS A 12 -0.75 16.48 0.06
C HIS A 12 -1.54 15.54 -0.85
N ARG A 13 -1.24 15.48 -2.17
CA ARG A 13 -2.00 14.63 -3.09
C ARG A 13 -1.84 13.15 -2.80
N HIS A 14 -0.68 12.71 -2.28
CA HIS A 14 -0.46 11.31 -1.91
C HIS A 14 -1.55 10.73 -0.99
N ILE A 15 -2.15 11.55 -0.14
CA ILE A 15 -3.21 11.11 0.78
C ILE A 15 -4.44 10.67 -0.03
N ASN A 16 -4.86 11.49 -1.00
CA ASN A 16 -6.01 11.20 -1.85
C ASN A 16 -5.76 10.00 -2.77
N GLU A 17 -4.55 9.89 -3.34
CA GLU A 17 -4.18 8.76 -4.19
C GLU A 17 -4.26 7.43 -3.43
N ILE A 18 -3.65 7.36 -2.23
CA ILE A 18 -3.63 6.12 -1.44
C ILE A 18 -5.02 5.78 -0.89
N ALA A 19 -5.78 6.78 -0.43
CA ALA A 19 -7.15 6.58 0.01
C ALA A 19 -8.07 6.11 -1.13
N GLY A 20 -7.91 6.69 -2.33
CA GLY A 20 -8.63 6.28 -3.55
C GLY A 20 -8.37 4.82 -3.89
N ILE A 21 -7.10 4.42 -3.94
CA ILE A 21 -6.71 3.02 -4.20
C ILE A 21 -7.33 2.07 -3.17
N ALA A 22 -7.31 2.44 -1.87
CA ALA A 22 -7.90 1.60 -0.83
C ALA A 22 -9.42 1.40 -1.04
N LEU A 23 -10.14 2.47 -1.39
CA LEU A 23 -11.57 2.38 -1.69
C LEU A 23 -11.86 1.57 -2.95
N ASP A 24 -11.05 1.73 -4.00
CA ASP A 24 -11.24 1.02 -5.26
C ASP A 24 -10.98 -0.49 -5.10
N VAL A 25 -9.95 -0.86 -4.34
CA VAL A 25 -9.71 -2.27 -3.98
C VAL A 25 -10.89 -2.82 -3.16
N HIS A 26 -11.40 -2.07 -2.19
CA HIS A 26 -12.52 -2.53 -1.38
C HIS A 26 -13.80 -2.71 -2.23
N LYS A 27 -14.07 -1.82 -3.17
CA LYS A 27 -15.20 -1.95 -4.11
C LYS A 27 -15.02 -3.17 -5.01
N PHE A 28 -13.83 -3.35 -5.57
CA PHE A 28 -13.52 -4.52 -6.41
C PHE A 28 -13.74 -5.83 -5.67
N LEU A 29 -13.27 -5.93 -4.42
CA LEU A 29 -13.42 -7.14 -3.61
C LEU A 29 -14.87 -7.42 -3.17
N ALA A 30 -15.76 -6.43 -3.21
CA ALA A 30 -17.17 -6.63 -2.88
C ALA A 30 -17.89 -7.50 -3.91
N ASP A 31 -17.51 -7.38 -5.18
CA ASP A 31 -18.11 -8.09 -6.32
C ASP A 31 -17.23 -9.25 -6.83
N PHE A 32 -16.04 -9.43 -6.25
CA PHE A 32 -15.11 -10.49 -6.66
C PHE A 32 -15.55 -11.86 -6.11
N ASP A 33 -15.86 -12.79 -7.01
CA ASP A 33 -16.09 -14.20 -6.68
C ASP A 33 -14.84 -15.04 -6.92
N ILE A 34 -14.56 -15.97 -6.01
CA ILE A 34 -13.37 -16.80 -6.07
C ILE A 34 -13.64 -17.98 -7.02
N PRO A 35 -12.94 -18.11 -8.16
CA PRO A 35 -13.30 -19.11 -9.18
C PRO A 35 -13.27 -20.55 -8.68
N HIS A 36 -12.37 -20.86 -7.74
CA HIS A 36 -12.22 -22.20 -7.16
C HIS A 36 -12.98 -22.37 -5.84
N LYS A 37 -13.66 -21.32 -5.33
CA LYS A 37 -14.43 -21.37 -4.08
C LYS A 37 -15.65 -20.42 -4.11
N PRO A 38 -16.67 -20.74 -4.92
CA PRO A 38 -17.84 -19.88 -5.08
C PRO A 38 -18.54 -19.61 -3.75
N GLY A 39 -19.04 -18.39 -3.57
CA GLY A 39 -19.80 -17.99 -2.38
C GLY A 39 -18.94 -17.68 -1.14
N THR A 40 -17.61 -17.83 -1.23
CA THR A 40 -16.69 -17.31 -0.22
C THR A 40 -16.21 -15.93 -0.61
N ARG A 41 -16.42 -14.93 0.26
CA ARG A 41 -15.91 -13.57 0.03
C ARG A 41 -14.46 -13.43 0.45
N VAL A 42 -13.68 -12.69 -0.34
CA VAL A 42 -12.34 -12.27 0.04
C VAL A 42 -12.45 -11.13 1.03
N VAL A 43 -11.97 -11.33 2.25
CA VAL A 43 -11.86 -10.27 3.26
C VAL A 43 -10.43 -9.73 3.24
N CYS A 44 -10.28 -8.44 2.97
CA CYS A 44 -8.99 -7.77 2.98
C CYS A 44 -9.02 -6.63 4.00
N ARG A 45 -8.02 -6.60 4.87
CA ARG A 45 -7.77 -5.46 5.75
C ARG A 45 -6.80 -4.51 5.06
N LEU A 46 -7.23 -3.27 4.91
CA LEU A 46 -6.44 -2.21 4.29
C LEU A 46 -6.11 -1.16 5.36
N GLY A 47 -4.88 -0.67 5.34
CA GLY A 47 -4.39 0.35 6.25
C GLY A 47 -3.37 1.24 5.55
N PHE A 48 -3.39 2.52 5.87
CA PHE A 48 -2.41 3.49 5.40
C PHE A 48 -2.11 4.51 6.50
N HIS A 49 -0.96 5.15 6.40
CA HIS A 49 -0.50 6.23 7.25
C HIS A 49 0.39 7.15 6.38
N THR A 50 0.78 8.29 6.91
CA THR A 50 1.54 9.32 6.17
C THR A 50 2.70 9.81 7.01
N GLY A 51 3.82 10.10 6.38
CA GLY A 51 4.99 10.64 7.07
C GLY A 51 6.27 10.55 6.23
N PRO A 52 7.40 11.01 6.78
CA PRO A 52 8.66 11.04 6.08
C PRO A 52 9.19 9.62 5.82
N VAL A 53 9.73 9.40 4.61
CA VAL A 53 10.36 8.14 4.22
C VAL A 53 11.64 8.42 3.44
N ALA A 54 12.59 7.49 3.49
CA ALA A 54 13.75 7.50 2.60
C ALA A 54 13.59 6.40 1.54
N ALA A 55 13.88 6.73 0.28
CA ALA A 55 13.86 5.78 -0.83
C ALA A 55 15.26 5.54 -1.38
N ALA A 56 15.59 4.29 -1.69
CA ALA A 56 16.88 3.93 -2.27
C ALA A 56 16.78 2.67 -3.12
N VAL A 57 17.71 2.52 -4.07
CA VAL A 57 17.93 1.27 -4.79
C VAL A 57 18.99 0.46 -4.03
N VAL A 58 18.66 -0.78 -3.68
CA VAL A 58 19.51 -1.67 -2.88
C VAL A 58 19.97 -2.86 -3.71
N GLY A 59 21.28 -3.11 -3.71
CA GLY A 59 21.92 -4.24 -4.38
C GLY A 59 22.48 -3.88 -5.76
N LEU A 60 23.68 -4.40 -6.06
CA LEU A 60 24.39 -4.13 -7.32
C LEU A 60 23.97 -5.08 -8.45
N ASN A 61 23.94 -6.39 -8.18
CA ASN A 61 23.59 -7.40 -9.18
C ASN A 61 22.07 -7.64 -9.30
N ALA A 62 21.32 -7.28 -8.25
CA ALA A 62 19.86 -7.44 -8.18
C ALA A 62 19.25 -6.21 -7.50
N PRO A 63 19.18 -5.06 -8.20
CA PRO A 63 18.71 -3.81 -7.64
C PRO A 63 17.22 -3.90 -7.27
N ARG A 64 16.89 -3.50 -6.05
CA ARG A 64 15.51 -3.42 -5.54
C ARG A 64 15.22 -2.01 -5.04
N TYR A 65 14.11 -1.44 -5.47
CA TYR A 65 13.64 -0.16 -4.95
C TYR A 65 13.01 -0.39 -3.58
N CYS A 66 13.58 0.23 -2.55
CA CYS A 66 13.21 0.03 -1.16
C CYS A 66 12.89 1.35 -0.48
N LEU A 67 11.93 1.29 0.44
CA LEU A 67 11.52 2.40 1.29
C LEU A 67 11.86 2.09 2.74
N PHE A 68 12.37 3.10 3.45
CA PHE A 68 12.84 3.00 4.83
C PHE A 68 12.28 4.15 5.67
N GLY A 69 12.25 3.95 6.99
CA GLY A 69 11.84 4.95 7.97
C GLY A 69 10.76 4.45 8.92
N ASP A 70 10.53 5.21 10.00
CA ASP A 70 9.55 4.87 11.03
C ASP A 70 8.13 4.84 10.47
N THR A 71 7.81 5.69 9.50
CA THR A 71 6.52 5.68 8.80
C THR A 71 6.24 4.30 8.20
N VAL A 72 7.20 3.68 7.51
CA VAL A 72 7.06 2.33 6.93
C VAL A 72 6.85 1.27 8.01
N ARG A 73 7.57 1.38 9.14
CA ARG A 73 7.41 0.48 10.29
C ARG A 73 6.02 0.61 10.91
N THR A 74 5.55 1.84 11.12
CA THR A 74 4.23 2.13 11.68
C THR A 74 3.12 1.60 10.78
N MET A 75 3.23 1.71 9.44
CA MET A 75 2.26 1.11 8.50
C MET A 75 2.01 -0.37 8.80
N ASN A 76 3.08 -1.10 9.09
CA ASN A 76 3.00 -2.53 9.26
C ASN A 76 2.07 -2.88 10.43
N PHE A 77 2.17 -2.14 11.53
CA PHE A 77 1.27 -2.31 12.68
C PHE A 77 -0.18 -1.93 12.39
N VAL A 78 -0.44 -0.95 11.50
CA VAL A 78 -1.82 -0.54 11.15
C VAL A 78 -2.61 -1.70 10.53
N VAL A 79 -1.95 -2.54 9.73
CA VAL A 79 -2.61 -3.64 9.01
C VAL A 79 -2.54 -4.99 9.76
N THR A 80 -1.56 -5.20 10.65
CA THR A 80 -1.32 -6.53 11.27
C THR A 80 -1.99 -6.76 12.62
N ASN A 81 -2.55 -5.73 13.28
CA ASN A 81 -3.10 -5.86 14.64
C ASN A 81 -4.60 -5.59 14.71
#